data_AF-A0A7C5IRP9-F1
#
_entry.id   AF-A0A7C5IRP9-F1
#
_cell.length_a   1.000
_cell.length_b   1.000
_cell.length_c   1.000
_cell.angle_alpha   90.00
_cell.angle_beta   90.00
_cell.angle_gamma   90.00
#
_symmetry.space_group_name_H-M   'P 1'
#
loop_
_entity.id
_entity.type
_entity.pdbx_description
1 polymer ?
#
loop_
_entity_poly.entity_id
_entity_poly.type
_entity_poly.pdbx_seq_one_letter_code
_entity_poly.pdbx_strand_id
1 'polypeptide(L)'
;MNAFVLIGAQNSRKSSVCRSLTGCAQRSVREIKPAKGSTIRAYIRPTSLQETNTKPEEFIIEVMNRGVHTVVFCLWPHARLRNPHDFPHAQSYLDNFIAHGWNIDHVAILGQAKLPLGSAIPAGRISTFPETFLHPTNVSAAGIRAAFGWI
;
A
#
# COMPACT_ATOMS: atom_id res chain seq x y z
N MET A 1 14.16 2.22 -2.18
CA MET A 1 13.05 1.25 -2.35
C MET A 1 11.85 1.99 -2.91
N ASN A 2 11.14 1.46 -3.91
CA ASN A 2 9.90 2.06 -4.44
C ASN A 2 8.67 1.40 -3.79
N ALA A 3 7.74 2.20 -3.30
CA ALA A 3 6.57 1.73 -2.57
C ALA A 3 5.25 2.13 -3.21
N PHE A 4 4.36 1.15 -3.40
CA PHE A 4 2.96 1.34 -3.74
C PHE A 4 2.10 0.97 -2.55
N VAL A 5 1.26 1.89 -2.08
CA VAL A 5 0.62 1.76 -0.77
C VAL A 5 -0.89 1.82 -0.91
N LEU A 6 -1.60 0.89 -0.29
CA LEU A 6 -3.06 0.92 -0.16
C LEU A 6 -3.44 1.26 1.29
N ILE A 7 -4.16 2.35 1.50
CA ILE A 7 -4.57 2.79 2.84
C ILE A 7 -6.08 2.74 2.97
N GLY A 8 -6.60 2.26 4.09
CA GLY A 8 -8.03 2.35 4.41
C GLY A 8 -8.42 1.60 5.68
N ALA A 9 -9.61 1.88 6.20
CA ALA A 9 -10.05 1.37 7.50
C ALA A 9 -10.15 -0.16 7.56
N GLN A 10 -10.29 -0.72 8.77
CA GLN A 10 -10.62 -2.13 8.92
C GLN A 10 -11.89 -2.46 8.12
N ASN A 11 -11.96 -3.68 7.57
CA ASN A 11 -13.05 -4.14 6.72
C ASN A 11 -13.27 -3.34 5.41
N SER A 12 -12.36 -2.45 5.01
CA SER A 12 -12.49 -1.71 3.74
C SER A 12 -12.13 -2.48 2.46
N ARG A 13 -12.22 -3.82 2.51
CA ARG A 13 -11.88 -4.75 1.41
C ARG A 13 -10.45 -4.61 0.85
N LYS A 14 -9.56 -3.83 1.48
CA LYS A 14 -8.19 -3.54 0.97
C LYS A 14 -7.40 -4.78 0.61
N SER A 15 -7.41 -5.80 1.46
CA SER A 15 -6.66 -7.03 1.18
C SER A 15 -7.24 -7.76 -0.01
N SER A 16 -8.56 -7.79 -0.17
CA SER A 16 -9.21 -8.33 -1.36
C SER A 16 -8.87 -7.51 -2.61
N VAL A 17 -8.88 -6.18 -2.51
CA VAL A 17 -8.48 -5.28 -3.59
C VAL A 17 -7.01 -5.48 -3.96
N CYS A 18 -6.11 -5.58 -2.98
CA CYS A 18 -4.69 -5.82 -3.19
C CYS A 18 -4.43 -7.18 -3.86
N ARG A 19 -5.12 -8.24 -3.41
CA ARG A 19 -5.07 -9.57 -4.05
C ARG A 19 -5.58 -9.51 -5.49
N SER A 20 -6.70 -8.84 -5.73
CA SER A 20 -7.25 -8.66 -7.09
C SER A 20 -6.33 -7.81 -7.96
N LEU A 21 -5.70 -6.77 -7.40
CA LEU A 21 -4.78 -5.85 -8.06
C LEU A 21 -3.54 -6.59 -8.57
N THR A 22 -2.96 -7.42 -7.72
CA THR A 22 -1.65 -8.05 -7.92
C THR A 22 -1.70 -9.52 -8.35
N GLY A 23 -2.88 -10.14 -8.33
CA GLY A 23 -3.04 -11.59 -8.51
C GLY A 23 -2.44 -12.43 -7.37
N CYS A 24 -2.05 -11.81 -6.25
CA CYS A 24 -1.28 -12.45 -5.21
C CYS A 24 -2.14 -12.74 -3.96
N ALA A 25 -2.48 -14.00 -3.71
CA ALA A 25 -3.35 -14.39 -2.58
C ALA A 25 -2.68 -14.21 -1.20
N GLN A 26 -1.38 -14.53 -1.11
CA GLN A 26 -0.56 -14.46 0.10
C GLN A 26 0.64 -13.53 -0.11
N ARG A 27 1.53 -13.38 0.88
CA ARG A 27 2.77 -12.61 0.70
C ARG A 27 3.73 -13.33 -0.25
N SER A 28 4.04 -12.73 -1.40
CA SER A 28 5.03 -13.27 -2.34
C SER A 28 5.63 -12.17 -3.20
N VAL A 29 6.75 -12.47 -3.85
CA VAL A 29 7.24 -11.64 -4.96
C VAL A 29 6.42 -11.99 -6.20
N ARG A 30 6.03 -10.97 -6.97
CA ARG A 30 5.32 -11.10 -8.24
C ARG A 30 5.90 -10.15 -9.27
N GLU A 31 5.71 -10.51 -10.52
CA GLU A 31 5.97 -9.65 -11.65
C GLU A 31 4.73 -8.79 -11.93
N ILE A 32 4.93 -7.49 -12.02
CA ILE A 32 3.91 -6.49 -12.33
C ILE A 32 4.31 -5.86 -13.65
N LYS A 33 3.37 -5.76 -14.58
CA LYS A 33 3.60 -5.12 -15.88
C LYS A 33 3.07 -3.67 -15.84
N PRO A 34 3.96 -2.66 -15.87
CA PRO A 34 3.53 -1.28 -16.04
C PRO A 34 2.93 -1.03 -17.43
N ALA A 35 2.12 0.01 -17.57
CA ALA A 35 1.61 0.52 -18.84
C ALA A 35 2.72 1.01 -19.77
N LYS A 36 3.83 1.49 -19.17
CA LYS A 36 5.03 1.93 -19.89
C LYS A 36 6.27 1.42 -19.17
N GLY A 37 7.21 0.85 -19.92
CA GLY A 37 8.49 0.36 -19.38
C GLY A 37 8.55 -1.16 -19.21
N SER A 38 9.55 -1.62 -18.47
CA SER A 38 9.82 -3.03 -18.23
C SER A 38 9.01 -3.59 -17.06
N THR A 39 8.84 -4.91 -17.05
CA THR A 39 8.22 -5.65 -15.95
C THR A 39 8.99 -5.41 -14.64
N ILE A 40 8.24 -5.14 -13.57
CA ILE A 40 8.77 -4.87 -12.23
C ILE A 40 8.58 -6.10 -11.35
N ARG A 41 9.64 -6.55 -10.69
CA ARG A 41 9.53 -7.54 -9.60
C ARG A 41 9.20 -6.80 -8.30
N ALA A 42 8.01 -7.04 -7.77
CA ALA A 42 7.52 -6.39 -6.56
C ALA A 42 7.19 -7.41 -5.46
N TYR A 43 7.58 -7.10 -4.23
CA TYR A 43 7.12 -7.86 -3.06
C TYR A 43 5.73 -7.40 -2.64
N ILE A 44 4.78 -8.31 -2.55
CA ILE A 44 3.39 -8.00 -2.26
C ILE A 44 3.06 -8.41 -0.83
N ARG A 45 2.47 -7.49 -0.06
CA ARG A 45 1.98 -7.66 1.30
C ARG A 45 0.49 -7.27 1.37
N PRO A 46 -0.44 -8.21 1.07
CA PRO A 46 -1.86 -7.87 0.95
C PRO A 46 -2.56 -7.50 2.25
N THR A 47 -2.08 -8.01 3.38
CA THR A 47 -2.65 -7.70 4.71
C THR A 47 -2.01 -6.42 5.24
N SER A 48 -2.79 -5.60 5.96
CA SER A 48 -2.25 -4.37 6.55
C SER A 48 -1.16 -4.68 7.59
N LEU A 49 -0.08 -3.89 7.61
CA LEU A 49 1.04 -4.11 8.55
C LEU A 49 0.58 -4.09 10.01
N GLN A 50 -0.31 -3.14 10.35
CA GLN A 50 -0.89 -3.05 11.70
C GLN A 50 -1.75 -4.27 12.08
N GLU A 51 -2.33 -4.97 11.09
CA GLU A 51 -3.14 -6.16 11.31
C GLU A 51 -2.27 -7.38 11.65
N THR A 52 -1.08 -7.47 11.06
CA THR A 52 -0.12 -8.55 11.31
C THR A 52 0.88 -8.24 12.41
N ASN A 53 0.62 -7.23 13.24
CA ASN A 53 1.54 -6.76 14.29
C ASN A 53 2.95 -6.43 13.78
N THR A 54 3.07 -5.89 12.57
CA THR A 54 4.37 -5.61 11.95
C THR A 54 4.72 -4.14 12.14
N LYS A 55 5.82 -3.87 12.85
CA LYS A 55 6.36 -2.52 13.04
C LYS A 55 7.01 -2.00 11.75
N PRO A 56 7.16 -0.67 11.57
CA PRO A 56 7.85 -0.12 10.40
C PRO A 56 9.24 -0.71 10.19
N GLU A 57 10.05 -0.80 11.25
CA GLU A 57 11.44 -1.27 11.21
C GLU A 57 11.52 -2.76 10.83
N GLU A 58 10.64 -3.57 11.41
CA GLU A 58 10.50 -4.99 11.09
C GLU A 58 10.14 -5.20 9.62
N PHE A 59 9.26 -4.35 9.09
CA PHE A 59 8.87 -4.42 7.68
C PHE A 59 10.02 -4.04 6.75
N ILE A 60 10.83 -3.03 7.11
CA ILE A 60 12.02 -2.67 6.33
C ILE A 60 12.96 -3.88 6.22
N ILE A 61 13.26 -4.54 7.34
CA ILE A 61 14.10 -5.75 7.36
C ILE A 61 13.47 -6.86 6.52
N GLU A 62 12.16 -7.09 6.66
CA GLU A 62 11.42 -8.09 5.87
C GLU A 62 11.59 -7.86 4.36
N VAL A 63 11.46 -6.62 3.89
CA VAL A 63 11.57 -6.28 2.46
C VAL A 63 13.01 -6.38 1.96
N MET A 64 13.99 -5.92 2.75
CA MET A 64 15.41 -6.00 2.38
C MET A 64 15.85 -7.45 2.14
N ASN A 65 15.36 -8.39 2.96
CA ASN A 65 15.62 -9.82 2.81
C ASN A 65 15.02 -10.46 1.55
N ARG A 66 14.13 -9.77 0.82
CA ARG A 66 13.54 -10.27 -0.43
C ARG A 66 14.37 -9.98 -1.67
N GLY A 67 15.34 -9.07 -1.60
CA GLY A 67 16.19 -8.71 -2.75
C GLY A 67 15.41 -8.06 -3.90
N VAL A 68 14.32 -7.35 -3.61
CA VAL A 68 13.55 -6.58 -4.61
C VAL A 68 13.63 -5.10 -4.33
N HIS A 69 13.43 -4.28 -5.36
CA HIS A 69 13.45 -2.82 -5.24
C HIS A 69 12.06 -2.18 -5.21
N THR A 70 11.01 -2.97 -5.37
CA THR A 70 9.61 -2.51 -5.35
C THR A 70 8.79 -3.31 -4.36
N VAL A 71 7.90 -2.63 -3.62
CA VAL A 71 7.01 -3.25 -2.64
C VAL A 71 5.59 -2.69 -2.78
N VAL A 72 4.60 -3.56 -2.59
CA VAL A 72 3.18 -3.22 -2.54
C VAL A 72 2.64 -3.67 -1.19
N PHE A 73 2.10 -2.77 -0.39
CA PHE A 73 1.61 -3.12 0.94
C PHE A 73 0.40 -2.31 1.37
N CYS A 74 -0.29 -2.78 2.41
CA CYS A 74 -1.49 -2.15 2.94
C CYS A 74 -1.23 -1.53 4.31
N LEU A 75 -1.93 -0.43 4.62
CA LEU A 75 -1.91 0.23 5.93
C LEU A 75 -3.33 0.59 6.38
N TRP A 76 -3.51 0.77 7.69
CA TRP A 76 -4.68 1.44 8.25
C TRP A 76 -4.45 2.94 8.37
N PRO A 77 -5.49 3.76 8.14
CA PRO A 77 -5.39 5.22 8.24
C PRO A 77 -5.11 5.67 9.67
N HIS A 78 -5.60 4.94 10.67
CA HIS A 78 -5.46 5.25 12.08
C HIS A 78 -4.58 4.23 12.79
N ALA A 79 -4.01 4.64 13.93
CA ALA A 79 -3.24 3.77 14.79
C ALA A 79 -4.12 2.67 15.39
N ARG A 80 -3.50 1.57 15.78
CA ARG A 80 -4.22 0.49 16.47
C ARG A 80 -4.59 0.92 17.89
N LEU A 81 -5.84 0.68 18.29
CA LEU A 81 -6.38 1.13 19.58
C LEU A 81 -5.58 0.66 20.80
N ARG A 82 -5.19 -0.62 20.83
CA ARG A 82 -4.52 -1.21 22.01
C ARG A 82 -3.07 -0.79 22.15
N ASN A 83 -2.34 -0.70 21.03
CA ASN A 83 -0.90 -0.42 20.99
C ASN A 83 -0.59 0.62 19.90
N PRO A 84 -1.02 1.89 20.08
CA PRO A 84 -0.91 2.91 19.03
C PRO A 84 0.54 3.36 18.78
N HIS A 85 1.43 3.20 19.76
CA HIS A 85 2.86 3.52 19.63
C HIS A 85 3.59 2.49 18.76
N ASP A 86 3.33 1.20 18.96
CA ASP A 86 3.95 0.12 18.17
C ASP A 86 3.34 0.01 16.77
N PHE A 87 2.04 0.31 16.62
CA PHE A 87 1.31 0.21 15.36
C PHE A 87 0.63 1.55 15.06
N PRO A 88 1.41 2.56 14.63
CA PRO A 88 0.91 3.89 14.43
C PRO A 88 0.01 4.00 13.19
N HIS A 89 -0.49 5.21 12.97
CA HIS A 89 -1.31 5.55 11.81
C HIS A 89 -0.46 5.53 10.52
N ALA A 90 -1.13 5.49 9.36
CA ALA A 90 -0.43 5.34 8.07
C ALA A 90 0.66 6.38 7.83
N GLN A 91 0.43 7.64 8.23
CA GLN A 91 1.41 8.71 8.04
C GLN A 91 2.74 8.40 8.73
N SER A 92 2.73 7.96 9.99
CA SER A 92 3.97 7.60 10.70
C SER A 92 4.73 6.44 10.07
N TYR A 93 4.02 5.46 9.49
CA TYR A 93 4.67 4.39 8.72
C TYR A 93 5.36 4.97 7.48
N LEU A 94 4.68 5.82 6.73
CA LEU A 94 5.23 6.44 5.52
C LEU A 94 6.43 7.35 5.84
N ASP A 95 6.35 8.15 6.90
CA ASP A 95 7.45 9.01 7.35
C ASP A 95 8.68 8.18 7.74
N ASN A 96 8.47 7.06 8.45
CA ASN A 96 9.54 6.15 8.80
C ASN A 96 10.20 5.55 7.54
N PHE A 97 9.41 5.10 6.56
CA PHE A 97 9.96 4.57 5.31
C PHE A 97 10.71 5.63 4.51
N ILE A 98 10.18 6.85 4.41
CA ILE A 98 10.84 7.97 3.72
C ILE A 98 12.16 8.32 4.41
N ALA A 99 12.20 8.37 5.74
CA ALA A 99 13.42 8.60 6.51
C ALA A 99 14.50 7.51 6.26
N HIS A 100 14.08 6.29 5.90
CA HIS A 100 14.96 5.20 5.49
C HIS A 100 15.21 5.15 3.97
N GLY A 101 14.97 6.24 3.24
CA GLY A 101 15.28 6.37 1.82
C GLY A 101 14.30 5.64 0.90
N TRP A 102 13.07 5.38 1.34
CA TRP A 102 12.03 4.86 0.47
C TRP A 102 11.40 5.99 -0.34
N ASN A 103 11.17 5.72 -1.62
CA ASN A 103 10.39 6.54 -2.52
C ASN A 103 8.95 6.01 -2.54
N ILE A 104 8.00 6.80 -2.07
CA ILE A 104 6.57 6.45 -2.12
C ILE A 104 6.05 6.79 -3.51
N ASP A 105 5.96 5.78 -4.38
CA ASP A 105 5.64 5.97 -5.79
C ASP A 105 4.15 6.24 -6.01
N HIS A 106 3.24 5.53 -5.34
CA HIS A 106 1.82 5.87 -5.36
C HIS A 106 1.12 5.45 -4.06
N VAL A 107 0.07 6.19 -3.69
CA VAL A 107 -0.81 5.89 -2.57
C VAL A 107 -2.26 5.86 -3.03
N ALA A 108 -2.92 4.72 -2.85
CA ALA A 108 -4.36 4.57 -3.06
C ALA A 108 -5.09 4.58 -1.70
N ILE A 109 -5.96 5.57 -1.49
CA ILE A 109 -6.79 5.69 -0.30
C ILE A 109 -8.16 5.10 -0.59
N LEU A 110 -8.57 4.09 0.17
CA LEU A 110 -9.78 3.31 -0.05
C LEU A 110 -10.84 3.62 1.02
N GLY A 111 -12.07 3.86 0.56
CA GLY A 111 -13.25 3.96 1.42
C GLY A 111 -13.37 5.27 2.20
N GLN A 112 -12.58 6.29 1.85
CA GLN A 112 -12.66 7.62 2.45
C GLN A 112 -12.24 8.68 1.42
N ALA A 113 -12.89 9.84 1.48
CA ALA A 113 -12.67 10.92 0.53
C ALA A 113 -11.33 11.63 0.73
N LYS A 114 -10.82 11.66 1.97
CA LYS A 114 -9.58 12.34 2.32
C LYS A 114 -8.89 11.65 3.48
N LEU A 115 -7.57 11.59 3.40
CA LEU A 115 -6.69 11.29 4.52
C LEU A 115 -5.59 12.36 4.51
N PRO A 116 -5.38 13.11 5.60
CA PRO A 116 -4.25 14.03 5.67
C PRO A 116 -2.97 13.20 5.69
N LEU A 117 -2.29 13.17 4.55
CA LEU A 117 -0.92 12.67 4.44
C LEU A 117 0.03 13.86 4.38
N GLY A 118 1.25 13.67 4.88
CA GLY A 118 2.28 14.70 4.93
C GLY A 118 2.70 15.18 3.54
N SER A 119 3.32 16.36 3.50
CA SER A 119 3.76 17.02 2.27
C SER A 119 4.91 16.31 1.54
N ALA A 120 5.53 15.30 2.16
CA ALA A 120 6.63 14.53 1.57
C ALA A 120 6.17 13.65 0.38
N ILE A 121 4.87 13.37 0.27
CA ILE A 121 4.29 12.62 -0.84
C ILE A 121 3.60 13.61 -1.78
N PRO A 122 4.05 13.75 -3.05
CA PRO A 122 3.43 14.68 -3.99
C PRO A 122 1.94 14.38 -4.19
N ALA A 123 1.10 15.42 -4.24
CA ALA A 123 -0.35 15.26 -4.38
C ALA A 123 -0.76 14.42 -5.61
N GLY A 124 -0.03 14.55 -6.73
CA GLY A 124 -0.28 13.76 -7.95
C GLY A 124 0.02 12.26 -7.82
N ARG A 125 0.59 11.83 -6.68
CA ARG A 125 0.91 10.43 -6.37
C ARG A 125 -0.12 9.82 -5.40
N ILE A 126 -1.11 10.60 -4.97
CA ILE A 126 -2.18 10.19 -4.06
C ILE A 126 -3.49 10.13 -4.85
N SER A 127 -4.15 8.98 -4.84
CA SER A 127 -5.46 8.77 -5.47
C SER A 127 -6.46 8.28 -4.43
N THR A 128 -7.66 8.86 -4.43
CA THR A 128 -8.74 8.50 -3.50
C THR A 128 -9.83 7.71 -4.24
N PHE A 129 -10.29 6.65 -3.61
CA PHE A 129 -11.35 5.77 -4.10
C PHE A 129 -12.44 5.68 -3.02
N PRO A 130 -13.26 6.72 -2.81
CA PRO A 130 -14.24 6.76 -1.72
C PRO A 130 -15.29 5.66 -1.82
N GLU A 131 -15.65 5.27 -3.04
CA GLU A 131 -16.74 4.32 -3.33
C GLU A 131 -16.29 2.86 -3.41
N THR A 132 -15.12 2.51 -2.84
CA THR A 132 -14.57 1.13 -2.96
C THR A 132 -15.53 0.04 -2.43
N PHE A 133 -16.46 0.42 -1.56
CA PHE A 133 -17.48 -0.47 -1.00
C PHE A 133 -18.66 -0.71 -1.94
N LEU A 134 -18.97 0.25 -2.80
CA LEU A 134 -20.10 0.23 -3.72
C LEU A 134 -19.77 -0.59 -4.99
N HIS A 135 -18.48 -0.63 -5.35
CA HIS A 135 -18.02 -1.33 -6.54
C HIS A 135 -17.49 -2.73 -6.22
N PRO A 136 -17.61 -3.68 -7.18
CA PRO A 136 -16.89 -4.95 -7.10
C PRO A 136 -15.38 -4.75 -6.92
N THR A 137 -14.74 -5.67 -6.20
CA THR A 137 -13.31 -5.61 -5.86
C THR A 137 -12.41 -5.49 -7.10
N ASN A 138 -12.75 -6.18 -8.19
CA ASN A 138 -12.02 -6.15 -9.45
C ASN A 138 -12.14 -4.80 -10.17
N VAL A 139 -13.30 -4.13 -10.08
CA VAL A 139 -13.50 -2.78 -10.64
C VAL A 139 -12.65 -1.77 -9.88
N SER A 140 -12.66 -1.83 -8.55
CA SER A 140 -11.80 -0.99 -7.71
C SER A 140 -10.31 -1.23 -7.99
N ALA A 141 -9.90 -2.50 -8.14
CA ALA A 141 -8.53 -2.86 -8.47
C ALA A 141 -8.11 -2.32 -9.86
N ALA A 142 -9.00 -2.35 -10.85
CA ALA A 142 -8.73 -1.80 -12.18
C ALA A 142 -8.49 -0.27 -12.14
N GLY A 143 -9.30 0.47 -11.36
CA GLY A 143 -9.08 1.90 -11.13
C GLY A 143 -7.73 2.19 -10.47
N ILE A 144 -7.31 1.35 -9.51
CA ILE A 144 -6.00 1.48 -8.86
C ILE A 144 -4.86 1.15 -9.84
N ARG A 145 -5.00 0.14 -10.71
CA ARG A 145 -3.99 -0.12 -11.77
C ARG A 145 -3.81 1.09 -12.67
N ALA A 146 -4.90 1.71 -13.10
CA ALA A 146 -4.82 2.91 -13.92
C ALA A 146 -4.09 4.05 -13.20
N ALA A 147 -4.40 4.28 -11.92
CA ALA A 147 -3.72 5.29 -11.10
C ALA A 147 -2.22 4.98 -10.90
N PHE A 148 -1.85 3.70 -10.77
CA PHE A 148 -0.46 3.28 -10.61
C PHE A 148 0.29 3.17 -11.96
N GLY A 149 -0.40 3.37 -13.08
CA GLY A 149 0.15 3.19 -14.42
C GLY A 149 0.50 1.73 -14.72
N TRP A 150 -0.31 0.76 -14.28
CA TRP A 150 -0.17 -0.68 -14.52
C TRP A 150 -1.20 -1.20 -15.53
N ILE A 151 -0.93 -2.37 -16.12
CA ILE A 151 -1.85 -3.10 -17.02
C ILE A 151 -2.48 -4.27 -16.27
#